data_AF-A0A2N6A4H4-F1
#
_entry.id   AF-A0A2N6A4H4-F1
#
_cell.length_a   1.000
_cell.length_b   1.000
_cell.length_c   1.000
_cell.angle_alpha   90.00
_cell.angle_beta   90.00
_cell.angle_gamma   90.00
#
_symmetry.space_group_name_H-M   'P 1'
#
loop_
_entity.id
_entity.type
_entity.pdbx_description
1 polymer ?
#
loop_
_entity_poly.entity_id
_entity_poly.type
_entity_poly.pdbx_seq_one_letter_code
_entity_poly.pdbx_strand_id
1 'polypeptide(L)'
;MIAYTSIIYTIAYHVWEINFYIFLFVLISMPIIIEIFSFKNKYNHQFWNKLELNFFNFNKIKQLIAPAVFIAIEIILFIALFKKASMGVLRSPWEVLNYKFWIIFTLSNIALVFNLINKKSIRNVFLLCLHFFLIASIGIIIYPLGFGYDSFIHQATLNNIQNTGTIEPRLFMYIGQYGITFFAHHLSQIPLDISNKLLLPILFSLLWPSGLYYGLKYGLNWSYKTSYIAVLWSIFVGINFAVMTTPQSLAFLFLAFIIFILPEINKKEISSKFVLLVAVMTLTIHPMAGLHLLILAGIFFSVRIETKSILKEILKYSTLLLSTIVLPSFLALYQRLNGFAWSEIFSVKLWPIIDLPGLSWQQNYNFPLDLVHNIGSNYIWIYLLITLIGAYMIVKENKFIFFKRLLTFVFILIINYLIAKIFINFNLQISYQKTDYLNRIIYMIALSFLPVFLTSIYFWIKDIPKNKSIGQRTWLIIITSMFVGISTYFSYPVYDKYQNSKSFNVTKTDIKTVQTIEQDANGEDYIVLANQMVGAASIDQYGFAHYYNNNFYYSMPLGVDNIYQNYLNMIEINASREEAILAMDKAGVDNLYLVINNYWHSAKSAIQQAEQTADEKILVDDGVNTVFVYKR
;
A
#
# COMPACT_ATOMS: atom_id res chain seq x y z
N MET A 1 -6.15 17.17 11.49
CA MET A 1 -6.51 15.96 12.26
C MET A 1 -5.46 14.88 12.09
N ILE A 2 -5.47 14.10 11.00
CA ILE A 2 -4.61 12.91 10.85
C ILE A 2 -3.12 13.21 11.12
N ALA A 3 -2.60 14.30 10.56
CA ALA A 3 -1.22 14.72 10.81
C ALA A 3 -0.94 15.06 12.27
N TYR A 4 -1.87 15.73 12.95
CA TYR A 4 -1.74 16.05 14.37
C TYR A 4 -1.72 14.78 15.21
N THR A 5 -2.67 13.87 14.99
CA THR A 5 -2.74 12.57 15.68
C THR A 5 -1.44 11.79 15.53
N SER A 6 -0.98 11.58 14.29
CA SER A 6 0.26 10.85 14.01
C SER A 6 1.48 11.47 14.71
N ILE A 7 1.65 12.79 14.64
CA ILE A 7 2.78 13.48 15.24
C ILE A 7 2.73 13.40 16.78
N ILE A 8 1.57 13.67 17.39
CA ILE A 8 1.44 13.64 18.86
C ILE A 8 1.65 12.24 19.42
N TYR A 9 1.07 11.21 18.80
CA TYR A 9 1.32 9.83 19.22
C TYR A 9 2.80 9.44 19.06
N THR A 10 3.46 9.91 17.99
CA THR A 10 4.90 9.67 17.82
C THR A 10 5.72 10.33 18.92
N ILE A 11 5.41 11.58 19.28
CA ILE A 11 6.08 12.28 20.37
C ILE A 11 5.83 11.56 21.70
N ALA A 12 4.58 11.21 21.99
CA ALA A 12 4.21 10.50 23.21
C ALA A 12 4.93 9.15 23.33
N TYR A 13 5.02 8.38 22.24
CA TYR A 13 5.74 7.12 22.19
C TYR A 13 7.23 7.24 22.55
N HIS A 14 7.90 8.32 22.12
CA HIS A 14 9.33 8.51 22.40
C HIS A 14 9.62 9.15 23.75
N VAL A 15 8.72 10.01 24.24
CA VAL A 15 8.94 10.77 25.49
C VAL A 15 8.31 10.06 26.70
N TRP A 16 7.28 9.25 26.48
CA TRP A 16 6.51 8.59 27.53
C TRP A 16 6.01 7.22 27.04
N GLU A 17 4.69 7.01 26.98
CA GLU A 17 4.01 5.80 26.54
C GLU A 17 2.72 6.15 25.79
N ILE A 18 2.25 5.23 24.93
CA ILE A 18 0.93 5.34 24.32
C ILE A 18 -0.10 4.76 25.29
N ASN A 19 -1.03 5.59 25.75
CA ASN A 19 -2.11 5.18 26.63
C ASN A 19 -3.40 5.98 26.36
N PHE A 20 -4.44 5.71 27.16
CA PHE A 20 -5.75 6.37 27.04
C PHE A 20 -5.69 7.89 27.26
N TYR A 21 -4.75 8.40 28.06
CA TYR A 21 -4.60 9.84 28.28
C TYR A 21 -4.11 10.56 27.01
N ILE A 22 -3.24 9.93 26.21
CA ILE A 22 -2.84 10.48 24.91
C ILE A 22 -4.04 10.56 23.97
N PHE A 23 -4.90 9.54 23.97
CA PHE A 23 -6.15 9.57 23.20
C PHE A 23 -7.04 10.75 23.62
N LEU A 24 -7.33 10.90 24.92
CA LEU A 24 -8.13 12.02 25.44
C LEU A 24 -7.49 13.38 25.12
N PHE A 25 -6.17 13.48 25.28
CA PHE A 25 -5.44 14.70 24.95
C PHE A 25 -5.62 15.06 23.48
N VAL A 26 -5.42 14.12 22.54
CA VAL A 26 -5.61 14.38 21.10
C VAL A 26 -7.07 14.72 20.79
N LEU A 27 -8.03 14.00 21.39
CA LEU A 27 -9.47 14.20 21.18
C LEU A 27 -9.93 15.60 21.61
N ILE A 28 -9.42 16.10 22.75
CA ILE A 28 -9.80 17.41 23.32
C ILE A 28 -9.00 18.55 22.68
N SER A 29 -7.68 18.39 22.53
CA SER A 29 -6.81 19.44 22.00
C SER A 29 -7.11 19.75 20.53
N MET A 30 -7.53 18.77 19.75
CA MET A 30 -7.81 18.97 18.33
C MET A 30 -8.92 19.99 18.03
N PRO A 31 -10.16 19.88 18.57
CA PRO A 31 -11.21 20.87 18.34
C PRO A 31 -10.80 22.25 18.89
N ILE A 32 -10.10 22.31 20.03
CA ILE A 32 -9.58 23.57 20.59
C ILE A 32 -8.61 24.24 19.62
N ILE A 33 -7.66 23.49 19.06
CA ILE A 33 -6.71 24.02 18.08
C ILE A 33 -7.44 24.53 16.84
N ILE A 34 -8.41 23.77 16.33
CA ILE A 34 -9.24 24.17 15.17
C ILE A 34 -10.00 25.46 15.48
N GLU A 35 -10.61 25.55 16.66
CA GLU A 35 -11.37 26.73 17.11
C GLU A 35 -10.47 27.97 17.21
N ILE A 36 -9.30 27.84 17.86
CA ILE A 36 -8.32 28.93 17.98
C ILE A 36 -7.86 29.41 16.59
N PHE A 37 -7.57 28.48 15.67
CA PHE A 37 -7.18 28.83 14.31
C PHE A 37 -8.34 29.45 13.51
N SER A 38 -9.57 28.97 13.72
CA SER A 38 -10.78 29.52 13.11
C SER A 38 -11.00 30.97 13.56
N PHE A 39 -10.96 31.19 14.88
CA PHE A 39 -11.07 32.50 15.51
C PHE A 39 -9.99 33.47 15.01
N LYS A 40 -8.72 33.04 15.02
CA LYS A 40 -7.59 33.86 14.56
C LYS A 40 -7.73 34.29 13.10
N ASN A 41 -8.26 33.41 12.25
CA ASN A 41 -8.42 33.69 10.82
C ASN A 41 -9.81 34.26 10.47
N LYS A 42 -10.66 34.53 11.46
CA LYS A 42 -12.04 35.02 11.29
C LYS A 42 -12.86 34.15 10.33
N TYR A 43 -12.64 32.84 10.34
CA TYR A 43 -13.46 31.93 9.55
C TYR A 43 -14.82 31.77 10.21
N ASN A 44 -15.89 31.99 9.45
CA ASN A 44 -17.23 31.65 9.92
C ASN A 44 -17.31 30.13 10.12
N HIS A 45 -17.73 29.69 11.30
CA HIS A 45 -18.03 28.28 11.57
C HIS A 45 -19.15 27.81 10.65
N GLN A 46 -18.79 27.21 9.52
CA GLN A 46 -19.76 26.70 8.55
C GLN A 46 -20.45 25.42 9.01
N PHE A 47 -19.97 24.79 10.09
CA PHE A 47 -20.46 23.48 10.54
C PHE A 47 -21.94 23.53 10.97
N TRP A 48 -22.38 24.64 11.57
CA TRP A 48 -23.77 24.81 12.01
C TRP A 48 -24.59 25.70 11.06
N ASN A 49 -23.97 26.69 10.40
CA ASN A 49 -24.71 27.72 9.65
C ASN A 49 -25.17 27.31 8.24
N LYS A 50 -24.83 26.10 7.75
CA LYS A 50 -25.18 25.63 6.38
C LYS A 50 -25.64 24.17 6.30
N LEU A 51 -26.10 23.59 7.40
CA LEU A 51 -26.87 22.33 7.33
C LEU A 51 -28.29 22.64 6.83
N GLU A 52 -28.42 23.01 5.56
CA GLU A 52 -29.71 22.91 4.88
C GLU A 52 -30.06 21.42 4.74
N LEU A 53 -30.71 20.88 5.76
CA LEU A 53 -31.26 19.52 5.81
C LEU A 53 -32.47 19.35 4.86
N ASN A 54 -32.42 19.92 3.65
CA ASN A 54 -33.36 19.60 2.57
C ASN A 54 -32.97 18.25 1.96
N PHE A 55 -32.99 17.20 2.77
CA PHE A 55 -32.62 15.84 2.39
C PHE A 55 -33.61 15.21 1.41
N PHE A 56 -34.88 15.65 1.42
CA PHE A 56 -35.95 15.07 0.61
C PHE A 56 -36.74 16.14 -0.14
N ASN A 57 -36.17 16.63 -1.25
CA ASN A 57 -36.98 17.28 -2.27
C ASN A 57 -37.55 16.21 -3.21
N PHE A 58 -38.78 15.75 -2.93
CA PHE A 58 -39.48 14.70 -3.69
C PHE A 58 -39.60 15.03 -5.19
N ASN A 59 -39.52 16.31 -5.59
CA ASN A 59 -39.51 16.72 -7.00
C ASN A 59 -38.24 16.28 -7.76
N LYS A 60 -37.22 15.73 -7.07
CA LYS A 60 -35.98 15.23 -7.65
C LYS A 60 -35.81 13.70 -7.53
N ILE A 61 -36.85 12.93 -7.17
CA ILE A 61 -36.78 11.45 -7.04
C ILE A 61 -36.16 10.78 -8.27
N LYS A 62 -36.56 11.19 -9.49
CA LYS A 62 -35.99 10.64 -10.74
C LYS A 62 -34.46 10.78 -10.82
N GLN A 63 -33.90 11.81 -10.18
CA GLN A 63 -32.46 12.07 -10.14
C GLN A 63 -31.72 11.27 -9.07
N LEU A 64 -32.43 10.51 -8.23
CA LEU A 64 -31.89 9.62 -7.18
C LEU A 64 -31.90 8.15 -7.60
N ILE A 65 -32.69 7.78 -8.63
CA ILE A 65 -32.81 6.39 -9.08
C ILE A 65 -31.46 5.80 -9.49
N ALA A 66 -30.73 6.45 -10.40
CA ALA A 66 -29.46 5.90 -10.89
C ALA A 66 -28.37 5.81 -9.81
N PRO A 67 -28.20 6.78 -8.89
CA PRO A 67 -27.33 6.59 -7.72
C PRO A 67 -27.80 5.48 -6.77
N ALA A 68 -29.11 5.34 -6.54
CA ALA A 68 -29.65 4.30 -5.67
C ALA A 68 -29.45 2.89 -6.26
N VAL A 69 -29.65 2.73 -7.57
CA VAL A 69 -29.34 1.48 -8.29
C VAL A 69 -27.86 1.13 -8.17
N PHE A 70 -26.97 2.10 -8.37
CA PHE A 70 -25.54 1.87 -8.18
C PHE A 70 -25.22 1.44 -6.75
N ILE A 71 -25.74 2.13 -5.73
CA ILE A 71 -25.52 1.76 -4.31
C ILE A 71 -26.07 0.36 -4.02
N ALA A 72 -27.23 -0.01 -4.56
CA ALA A 72 -27.78 -1.35 -4.41
C ALA A 72 -26.86 -2.43 -5.02
N ILE A 73 -26.29 -2.17 -6.19
CA ILE A 73 -25.31 -3.08 -6.83
C ILE A 73 -24.04 -3.20 -5.98
N GLU A 74 -23.52 -2.09 -5.44
CA GLU A 74 -22.38 -2.10 -4.52
C GLU A 74 -22.65 -2.94 -3.26
N ILE A 75 -23.83 -2.81 -2.65
CA ILE A 75 -24.25 -3.64 -1.52
C ILE A 75 -24.27 -5.12 -1.90
N ILE A 76 -24.80 -5.48 -3.07
CA ILE A 76 -24.80 -6.86 -3.57
C ILE A 76 -23.36 -7.38 -3.73
N LEU A 77 -22.44 -6.54 -4.21
CA LEU A 77 -21.02 -6.91 -4.34
C LEU A 77 -20.38 -7.14 -2.97
N PHE A 78 -20.61 -6.28 -1.98
CA PHE A 78 -20.14 -6.52 -0.61
C PHE A 78 -20.70 -7.83 -0.04
N ILE A 79 -22.00 -8.09 -0.20
CA ILE A 79 -22.62 -9.36 0.25
C ILE A 79 -21.96 -10.55 -0.45
N ALA A 80 -21.67 -10.45 -1.75
CA ALA A 80 -21.00 -11.51 -2.50
C ALA A 80 -19.58 -11.77 -1.98
N LEU A 81 -18.83 -10.72 -1.64
CA LEU A 81 -17.50 -10.83 -1.04
C LEU A 81 -17.55 -11.52 0.33
N PHE A 82 -18.41 -11.05 1.25
CA PHE A 82 -18.53 -11.65 2.59
C PHE A 82 -18.95 -13.12 2.55
N LYS A 83 -19.83 -13.50 1.61
CA LYS A 83 -20.23 -14.91 1.41
C LYS A 83 -19.12 -15.81 0.84
N LYS A 84 -18.05 -15.22 0.31
CA LYS A 84 -16.94 -15.94 -0.33
C LYS A 84 -15.63 -15.85 0.44
N ALA A 85 -15.63 -15.20 1.60
CA ALA A 85 -14.53 -15.22 2.53
C ALA A 85 -14.12 -16.66 2.89
N SER A 86 -12.82 -16.93 2.94
CA SER A 86 -12.28 -18.26 3.22
C SER A 86 -11.22 -18.20 4.32
N MET A 87 -11.22 -19.21 5.20
CA MET A 87 -10.16 -19.44 6.17
C MET A 87 -9.16 -20.53 5.72
N GLY A 88 -9.39 -21.10 4.53
CA GLY A 88 -8.51 -22.09 3.91
C GLY A 88 -7.43 -21.43 3.04
N VAL A 89 -6.65 -22.28 2.37
CA VAL A 89 -5.56 -21.86 1.47
C VAL A 89 -6.15 -21.20 0.23
N LEU A 90 -5.73 -19.97 -0.04
CA LEU A 90 -6.02 -19.20 -1.23
C LEU A 90 -4.76 -18.44 -1.69
N ARG A 91 -4.50 -18.47 -3.00
CA ARG A 91 -3.43 -17.71 -3.67
C ARG A 91 -3.93 -16.41 -4.25
N SER A 92 -5.23 -16.36 -4.57
CA SER A 92 -5.88 -15.22 -5.21
C SER A 92 -7.33 -15.09 -4.75
N PRO A 93 -7.87 -13.87 -4.60
CA PRO A 93 -9.29 -13.71 -4.33
C PRO A 93 -10.15 -14.20 -5.51
N TRP A 94 -9.56 -14.33 -6.69
CA TRP A 94 -10.23 -14.77 -7.92
C TRP A 94 -10.55 -16.26 -7.93
N GLU A 95 -9.96 -17.06 -7.04
CA GLU A 95 -10.27 -18.50 -6.92
C GLU A 95 -11.68 -18.77 -6.39
N VAL A 96 -12.14 -17.92 -5.47
CA VAL A 96 -13.47 -18.04 -4.84
C VAL A 96 -14.53 -17.17 -5.52
N LEU A 97 -14.08 -16.12 -6.22
CA LEU A 97 -14.94 -15.19 -6.97
C LEU A 97 -15.08 -15.62 -8.43
N ASN A 98 -16.21 -16.25 -8.75
CA ASN A 98 -16.50 -16.70 -10.10
C ASN A 98 -17.00 -15.58 -11.04
N TYR A 99 -17.28 -15.93 -12.29
CA TYR A 99 -17.75 -15.00 -13.33
C TYR A 99 -19.00 -14.17 -12.94
N LYS A 100 -19.86 -14.65 -12.02
CA LYS A 100 -21.04 -13.89 -11.57
C LYS A 100 -20.64 -12.62 -10.83
N PHE A 101 -19.56 -12.65 -10.05
CA PHE A 101 -19.00 -11.46 -9.41
C PHE A 101 -18.59 -10.43 -10.47
N TRP A 102 -17.84 -10.85 -11.48
CA TRP A 102 -17.36 -9.97 -12.55
C TRP A 102 -18.48 -9.36 -13.41
N ILE A 103 -19.57 -10.09 -13.64
CA ILE A 103 -20.76 -9.53 -14.31
C ILE A 103 -21.36 -8.40 -13.46
N ILE A 104 -21.60 -8.63 -12.17
CA ILE A 104 -22.19 -7.62 -11.28
C ILE A 104 -21.23 -6.44 -11.11
N PHE A 105 -19.92 -6.69 -11.00
CA PHE A 105 -18.89 -5.65 -10.90
C PHE A 105 -18.86 -4.79 -12.16
N THR A 106 -18.95 -5.40 -13.35
CA THR A 106 -19.04 -4.68 -14.63
C THR A 106 -20.31 -3.82 -14.70
N LEU A 107 -21.45 -4.35 -14.24
CA LEU A 107 -22.69 -3.56 -14.14
C LEU A 107 -22.55 -2.40 -13.16
N SER A 108 -21.84 -2.57 -12.05
CA SER A 108 -21.54 -1.48 -11.12
C SER A 108 -20.71 -0.38 -11.80
N ASN A 109 -19.66 -0.78 -12.52
CA ASN A 109 -18.80 0.16 -13.27
C ASN A 109 -19.62 0.94 -14.32
N ILE A 110 -20.47 0.25 -15.08
CA ILE A 110 -21.35 0.86 -16.07
C ILE A 110 -22.30 1.87 -15.40
N ALA A 111 -22.97 1.46 -14.32
CA ALA A 111 -23.89 2.30 -13.57
C ALA A 111 -23.19 3.54 -12.97
N LEU A 112 -21.98 3.37 -12.44
CA LEU A 112 -21.15 4.46 -11.92
C LEU A 112 -20.80 5.43 -13.05
N VAL A 113 -20.17 4.96 -14.12
CA VAL A 113 -19.73 5.83 -15.23
C VAL A 113 -20.93 6.56 -15.86
N PHE A 114 -22.06 5.88 -16.02
CA PHE A 114 -23.31 6.49 -16.49
C PHE A 114 -23.76 7.65 -15.57
N ASN A 115 -23.72 7.48 -14.25
CA ASN A 115 -24.03 8.54 -13.30
C ASN A 115 -23.07 9.74 -13.44
N LEU A 116 -21.76 9.46 -13.57
CA LEU A 116 -20.71 10.48 -13.66
C LEU A 116 -20.81 11.35 -14.90
N ILE A 117 -21.15 10.77 -16.06
CA ILE A 117 -21.24 11.52 -17.33
C ILE A 117 -22.57 12.26 -17.50
N ASN A 118 -23.64 11.83 -16.83
CA ASN A 118 -24.95 12.43 -17.03
C ASN A 118 -25.25 13.54 -16.01
N LYS A 119 -24.75 13.44 -14.78
CA LYS A 119 -25.09 14.37 -13.71
C LYS A 119 -23.85 15.10 -13.18
N LYS A 120 -23.90 16.42 -13.13
CA LYS A 120 -22.91 17.24 -12.41
C LYS A 120 -23.36 17.35 -10.95
N SER A 121 -22.71 16.65 -10.03
CA SER A 121 -23.08 16.66 -8.63
C SER A 121 -21.88 16.31 -7.76
N ILE A 122 -21.60 17.10 -6.73
CA ILE A 122 -20.55 16.78 -5.76
C ILE A 122 -20.77 15.41 -5.09
N ARG A 123 -22.04 14.96 -5.00
CA ARG A 123 -22.40 13.61 -4.50
C ARG A 123 -21.77 12.48 -5.32
N ASN A 124 -21.34 12.74 -6.56
CA ASN A 124 -20.63 11.75 -7.36
C ASN A 124 -19.25 11.42 -6.78
N VAL A 125 -18.63 12.34 -6.03
CA VAL A 125 -17.38 12.04 -5.29
C VAL A 125 -17.67 10.99 -4.23
N PHE A 126 -18.81 11.06 -3.54
CA PHE A 126 -19.20 10.01 -2.59
C PHE A 126 -19.40 8.65 -3.27
N LEU A 127 -20.01 8.60 -4.46
CA LEU A 127 -20.14 7.35 -5.22
C LEU A 127 -18.76 6.78 -5.63
N LEU A 128 -17.82 7.65 -6.03
CA LEU A 128 -16.44 7.25 -6.29
C LEU A 128 -15.75 6.73 -5.03
N CYS A 129 -15.92 7.40 -3.88
CA CYS A 129 -15.39 6.92 -2.60
C CYS A 129 -15.92 5.54 -2.26
N LEU A 130 -17.23 5.32 -2.37
CA LEU A 130 -17.85 4.01 -2.11
C LEU A 130 -17.27 2.92 -3.01
N HIS A 131 -17.13 3.20 -4.30
CA HIS A 131 -16.58 2.24 -5.26
C HIS A 131 -15.09 1.92 -5.00
N PHE A 132 -14.29 2.94 -4.70
CA PHE A 132 -12.88 2.73 -4.32
C PHE A 132 -12.75 1.97 -3.01
N PHE A 133 -13.69 2.15 -2.07
CA PHE A 133 -13.75 1.36 -0.85
C PHE A 133 -14.04 -0.11 -1.15
N LEU A 134 -15.00 -0.42 -2.03
CA LEU A 134 -15.24 -1.79 -2.48
C LEU A 134 -13.97 -2.41 -3.06
N ILE A 135 -13.32 -1.74 -4.02
CA ILE A 135 -12.14 -2.27 -4.70
C ILE A 135 -10.98 -2.48 -3.72
N ALA A 136 -10.72 -1.55 -2.80
CA ALA A 136 -9.64 -1.67 -1.83
C ALA A 136 -9.91 -2.70 -0.71
N SER A 137 -11.18 -3.08 -0.49
CA SER A 137 -11.56 -3.99 0.61
C SER A 137 -11.68 -5.46 0.20
N ILE A 138 -11.55 -5.81 -1.09
CA ILE A 138 -11.69 -7.20 -1.57
C ILE A 138 -10.76 -8.13 -0.78
N GLY A 139 -9.48 -7.76 -0.64
CA GLY A 139 -8.51 -8.59 0.09
C GLY A 139 -8.87 -8.81 1.55
N ILE A 140 -9.18 -7.74 2.27
CA ILE A 140 -9.51 -7.81 3.71
C ILE A 140 -10.78 -8.64 3.97
N ILE A 141 -11.75 -8.59 3.05
CA ILE A 141 -12.98 -9.37 3.19
C ILE A 141 -12.75 -10.84 2.82
N ILE A 142 -12.02 -11.12 1.75
CA ILE A 142 -11.80 -12.50 1.26
C ILE A 142 -10.79 -13.27 2.13
N TYR A 143 -9.86 -12.57 2.77
CA TYR A 143 -8.86 -13.14 3.68
C TYR A 143 -9.09 -12.68 5.14
N PRO A 144 -10.11 -13.18 5.86
CA PRO A 144 -10.44 -12.72 7.22
C PRO A 144 -9.26 -12.81 8.19
N LEU A 145 -8.49 -13.89 8.10
CA LEU A 145 -7.33 -14.16 8.94
C LEU A 145 -6.14 -13.24 8.61
N GLY A 146 -6.15 -12.58 7.45
CA GLY A 146 -5.08 -11.72 6.98
C GLY A 146 -4.41 -12.26 5.72
N PHE A 147 -3.72 -11.37 5.02
CA PHE A 147 -3.04 -11.64 3.78
C PHE A 147 -1.67 -10.97 3.83
N GLY A 148 -0.63 -11.66 3.34
CA GLY A 148 0.74 -11.16 3.39
C GLY A 148 1.30 -11.11 4.82
N TYR A 149 2.63 -11.14 4.92
CA TYR A 149 3.33 -11.25 6.19
C TYR A 149 3.41 -9.92 6.96
N ASP A 150 3.68 -8.80 6.27
CA ASP A 150 3.91 -7.50 6.90
C ASP A 150 2.74 -7.04 7.79
N SER A 151 1.50 -7.37 7.41
CA SER A 151 0.32 -6.98 8.21
C SER A 151 0.35 -7.58 9.62
N PHE A 152 0.86 -8.82 9.77
CA PHE A 152 0.97 -9.50 11.05
C PHE A 152 2.07 -8.92 11.93
N ILE A 153 3.23 -8.53 11.36
CA ILE A 153 4.30 -7.86 12.12
C ILE A 153 3.77 -6.55 12.73
N HIS A 154 3.09 -5.75 11.92
CA HIS A 154 2.52 -4.48 12.36
C HIS A 154 1.41 -4.70 13.39
N GLN A 155 0.58 -5.74 13.21
CA GLN A 155 -0.46 -6.08 14.18
C GLN A 155 0.13 -6.54 15.52
N ALA A 156 1.13 -7.41 15.53
CA ALA A 156 1.79 -7.85 16.76
C ALA A 156 2.48 -6.70 17.48
N THR A 157 3.10 -5.78 16.73
CA THR A 157 3.69 -4.55 17.29
C THR A 157 2.62 -3.67 17.95
N LEU A 158 1.48 -3.48 17.28
CA LEU A 158 0.33 -2.75 17.81
C LEU A 158 -0.21 -3.40 19.10
N ASN A 159 -0.35 -4.73 19.12
CA ASN A 159 -0.79 -5.47 20.30
C ASN A 159 0.20 -5.32 21.46
N ASN A 160 1.51 -5.40 21.19
CA ASN A 160 2.55 -5.17 22.21
C ASN A 160 2.42 -3.75 22.79
N ILE A 161 2.42 -2.72 21.94
CA ILE A 161 2.27 -1.32 22.36
C ILE A 161 0.96 -1.09 23.11
N GLN A 162 -0.13 -1.77 22.75
CA GLN A 162 -1.39 -1.66 23.50
C GLN A 162 -1.24 -2.13 24.95
N ASN A 163 -0.45 -3.18 25.17
CA ASN A 163 -0.27 -3.82 26.47
C ASN A 163 0.81 -3.14 27.33
N THR A 164 1.88 -2.65 26.70
CA THR A 164 3.08 -2.14 27.40
C THR A 164 3.28 -0.64 27.22
N GLY A 165 2.49 0.01 26.36
CA GLY A 165 2.60 1.41 25.99
C GLY A 165 3.72 1.74 24.99
N THR A 166 4.74 0.88 24.82
CA THR A 166 5.90 1.08 23.93
C THR A 166 6.54 -0.24 23.47
N ILE A 167 7.48 -0.23 22.53
CA ILE A 167 8.30 -1.41 22.21
C ILE A 167 9.79 -1.01 22.09
N GLU A 168 10.69 -1.83 22.63
CA GLU A 168 12.13 -1.59 22.57
C GLU A 168 12.81 -2.46 21.49
N PRO A 169 13.79 -1.91 20.73
CA PRO A 169 14.24 -0.52 20.77
C PRO A 169 13.19 0.44 20.18
N ARG A 170 13.02 1.62 20.78
CA ARG A 170 12.11 2.65 20.26
C ARG A 170 12.57 3.22 18.92
N LEU A 171 12.02 2.68 17.84
CA LEU A 171 12.25 3.18 16.49
C LEU A 171 11.29 4.33 16.15
N PHE A 172 11.77 5.35 15.44
CA PHE A 172 10.95 6.46 14.93
C PHE A 172 10.06 6.07 13.75
N MET A 173 10.30 4.90 13.16
CA MET A 173 9.57 4.43 11.98
C MET A 173 8.22 3.84 12.39
N TYR A 174 7.21 4.02 11.53
CA TYR A 174 5.89 3.37 11.62
C TYR A 174 4.95 3.86 12.73
N ILE A 175 5.48 4.46 13.80
CA ILE A 175 4.69 4.95 14.95
C ILE A 175 3.58 5.91 14.54
N GLY A 176 3.81 6.75 13.53
CA GLY A 176 2.78 7.64 13.01
C GLY A 176 1.54 6.91 12.51
N GLN A 177 1.70 5.72 11.89
CA GLN A 177 0.58 4.89 11.44
C GLN A 177 -0.10 4.23 12.64
N TYR A 178 0.68 3.70 13.58
CA TYR A 178 0.16 3.07 14.79
C TYR A 178 -0.66 4.04 15.63
N GLY A 179 -0.21 5.28 15.78
CA GLY A 179 -0.95 6.32 16.49
C GLY A 179 -2.30 6.64 15.85
N ILE A 180 -2.38 6.66 14.52
CA ILE A 180 -3.65 6.83 13.81
C ILE A 180 -4.55 5.62 14.06
N THR A 181 -4.01 4.40 14.05
CA THR A 181 -4.76 3.17 14.34
C THR A 181 -5.30 3.17 15.78
N PHE A 182 -4.48 3.47 16.80
CA PHE A 182 -4.93 3.58 18.19
C PHE A 182 -6.03 4.61 18.37
N PHE A 183 -5.85 5.78 17.77
CA PHE A 183 -6.87 6.83 17.82
C PHE A 183 -8.19 6.36 17.18
N ALA A 184 -8.13 5.69 16.03
CA ALA A 184 -9.30 5.13 15.36
C ALA A 184 -9.96 4.01 16.18
N HIS A 185 -9.17 3.11 16.77
CA HIS A 185 -9.63 2.05 17.68
C HIS A 185 -10.40 2.65 18.86
N HIS A 186 -9.81 3.58 19.61
CA HIS A 186 -10.46 4.22 20.75
C HIS A 186 -11.65 5.10 20.36
N LEU A 187 -11.62 5.76 19.19
CA LEU A 187 -12.74 6.57 18.74
C LEU A 187 -13.95 5.71 18.32
N SER A 188 -13.70 4.60 17.61
CA SER A 188 -14.76 3.76 17.04
C SER A 188 -15.19 2.60 17.93
N GLN A 189 -14.40 2.24 18.95
CA GLN A 189 -14.61 1.07 19.80
C GLN A 189 -14.61 -0.26 19.02
N ILE A 190 -14.06 -0.27 17.82
CA ILE A 190 -13.86 -1.46 16.99
C ILE A 190 -12.53 -2.12 17.41
N PRO A 191 -12.40 -3.46 17.43
CA PRO A 191 -11.14 -4.16 17.72
C PRO A 191 -9.92 -3.58 17.00
N LEU A 192 -8.76 -3.60 17.68
CA LEU A 192 -7.54 -2.95 17.18
C LEU A 192 -7.08 -3.55 15.83
N ASP A 193 -7.22 -4.85 15.66
CA ASP A 193 -6.90 -5.58 14.43
C ASP A 193 -7.79 -5.15 13.25
N ILE A 194 -9.09 -5.01 13.47
CA ILE A 194 -10.02 -4.53 12.45
C ILE A 194 -9.74 -3.06 12.14
N SER A 195 -9.45 -2.25 13.16
CA SER A 195 -9.08 -0.83 12.98
C SER A 195 -7.83 -0.70 12.09
N ASN A 196 -6.81 -1.52 12.34
CA ASN A 196 -5.60 -1.56 11.54
C ASN A 196 -5.88 -2.00 10.10
N LYS A 197 -6.59 -3.12 9.91
CA LYS A 197 -6.96 -3.66 8.60
C LYS A 197 -7.74 -2.63 7.76
N LEU A 198 -8.70 -1.93 8.35
CA LEU A 198 -9.56 -0.97 7.64
C LEU A 198 -8.94 0.42 7.43
N LEU A 199 -7.89 0.77 8.17
CA LEU A 199 -7.31 2.12 8.14
C LEU A 199 -6.97 2.59 6.72
N LEU A 200 -6.17 1.81 5.98
CA LEU A 200 -5.75 2.22 4.64
C LEU A 200 -6.89 2.18 3.61
N PRO A 201 -7.71 1.12 3.47
CA PRO A 201 -8.82 1.13 2.52
C PRO A 201 -9.79 2.30 2.73
N ILE A 202 -10.09 2.65 3.98
CA ILE A 202 -10.93 3.81 4.31
C ILE A 202 -10.22 5.10 3.87
N LEU A 203 -8.98 5.32 4.30
CA LEU A 203 -8.26 6.55 3.93
C LEU A 203 -8.03 6.65 2.42
N PHE A 204 -7.73 5.56 1.73
CA PHE A 204 -7.56 5.50 0.29
C PHE A 204 -8.86 5.87 -0.42
N SER A 205 -9.97 5.23 -0.05
CA SER A 205 -11.28 5.49 -0.64
C SER A 205 -11.78 6.92 -0.44
N LEU A 206 -11.35 7.59 0.64
CA LEU A 206 -11.68 8.98 0.91
C LEU A 206 -10.71 9.93 0.22
N LEU A 207 -9.41 9.84 0.53
CA LEU A 207 -8.39 10.82 0.12
C LEU A 207 -8.05 10.73 -1.37
N TRP A 208 -8.04 9.54 -1.95
CA TRP A 208 -7.65 9.37 -3.34
C TRP A 208 -8.68 9.96 -4.31
N PRO A 209 -9.97 9.55 -4.30
CA PRO A 209 -10.96 10.13 -5.20
C PRO A 209 -11.20 11.62 -4.93
N SER A 210 -11.28 12.03 -3.67
CA SER A 210 -11.59 13.43 -3.32
C SER A 210 -10.42 14.37 -3.62
N GLY A 211 -9.20 14.01 -3.24
CA GLY A 211 -7.99 14.80 -3.49
C GLY A 211 -7.71 14.95 -4.97
N LEU A 212 -7.81 13.85 -5.73
CA LEU A 212 -7.63 13.87 -7.17
C LEU A 212 -8.72 14.69 -7.87
N TYR A 213 -10.00 14.43 -7.56
CA TYR A 213 -11.10 15.23 -8.11
C TYR A 213 -10.90 16.72 -7.83
N TYR A 214 -10.57 17.09 -6.59
CA TYR A 214 -10.37 18.47 -6.16
C TYR A 214 -9.22 19.13 -6.92
N GLY A 215 -8.06 18.47 -6.98
CA GLY A 215 -6.89 18.94 -7.72
C GLY A 215 -7.14 19.12 -9.22
N LEU A 216 -7.87 18.20 -9.85
CA LEU A 216 -8.22 18.33 -11.26
C LEU A 216 -9.27 19.44 -11.51
N LYS A 217 -10.34 19.47 -10.71
CA LYS A 217 -11.48 20.37 -10.88
C LYS A 217 -11.12 21.82 -10.58
N TYR A 218 -10.46 22.07 -9.45
CA TYR A 218 -10.18 23.41 -8.94
C TYR A 218 -8.75 23.81 -9.29
N GLY A 219 -7.80 22.89 -9.13
CA GLY A 219 -6.40 23.08 -9.51
C GLY A 219 -6.17 23.30 -11.00
N LEU A 220 -6.54 22.32 -11.82
CA LEU A 220 -6.35 22.37 -13.28
C LEU A 220 -7.56 22.91 -14.05
N ASN A 221 -8.61 23.36 -13.35
CA ASN A 221 -9.84 23.89 -13.94
C ASN A 221 -10.56 22.92 -14.91
N TRP A 222 -10.46 21.61 -14.68
CA TRP A 222 -11.16 20.63 -15.52
C TRP A 222 -12.68 20.67 -15.31
N SER A 223 -13.42 20.10 -16.27
CA SER A 223 -14.88 19.96 -16.16
C SER A 223 -15.23 18.89 -15.12
N TYR A 224 -16.35 19.05 -14.41
CA TYR A 224 -16.84 18.07 -13.41
C TYR A 224 -16.79 16.63 -13.93
N LYS A 225 -17.39 16.41 -15.12
CA LYS A 225 -17.52 15.09 -15.73
C LYS A 225 -16.15 14.50 -16.07
N THR A 226 -15.27 15.30 -16.66
CA THR A 226 -13.91 14.85 -17.02
C THR A 226 -13.08 14.53 -15.78
N SER A 227 -13.18 15.34 -14.71
CA SER A 227 -12.51 15.06 -13.44
C SER A 227 -12.98 13.74 -12.83
N TYR A 228 -14.28 13.43 -12.84
CA TYR A 228 -14.79 12.15 -12.33
C TYR A 228 -14.26 10.95 -13.11
N ILE A 229 -14.25 11.02 -14.44
CA ILE A 229 -13.71 9.94 -15.26
C ILE A 229 -12.20 9.78 -15.04
N ALA A 230 -11.46 10.89 -14.97
CA ALA A 230 -10.03 10.84 -14.68
C ALA A 230 -9.72 10.20 -13.31
N VAL A 231 -10.61 10.35 -12.31
CA VAL A 231 -10.47 9.62 -11.04
C VAL A 231 -10.53 8.10 -11.26
N LEU A 232 -11.49 7.58 -12.02
CA LEU A 232 -11.53 6.15 -12.34
C LEU A 232 -10.30 5.69 -13.13
N TRP A 233 -9.84 6.51 -14.07
CA TRP A 233 -8.64 6.22 -14.86
C TRP A 233 -7.34 6.23 -14.05
N SER A 234 -7.35 6.83 -12.85
CA SER A 234 -6.16 6.88 -11.99
C SER A 234 -5.74 5.53 -11.40
N ILE A 235 -6.64 4.54 -11.40
CA ILE A 235 -6.38 3.19 -10.89
C ILE A 235 -5.29 2.47 -11.71
N PHE A 236 -5.01 2.93 -12.94
CA PHE A 236 -4.00 2.33 -13.83
C PHE A 236 -2.58 2.30 -13.29
N VAL A 237 -2.25 3.21 -12.39
CA VAL A 237 -0.93 3.24 -11.76
C VAL A 237 -0.67 1.97 -10.93
N GLY A 238 -1.72 1.16 -10.71
CA GLY A 238 -1.73 -0.01 -9.85
C GLY A 238 -2.05 0.41 -8.43
N ILE A 239 -3.15 -0.08 -7.86
CA ILE A 239 -3.59 0.26 -6.50
C ILE A 239 -3.31 -0.88 -5.51
N ASN A 240 -2.39 -1.78 -5.86
CA ASN A 240 -1.98 -2.94 -5.05
C ASN A 240 -1.49 -2.51 -3.67
N PHE A 241 -0.91 -1.31 -3.54
CA PHE A 241 -0.52 -0.77 -2.24
C PHE A 241 -1.72 -0.50 -1.31
N ALA A 242 -2.91 -0.21 -1.87
CA ALA A 242 -4.09 0.20 -1.12
C ALA A 242 -4.90 -0.97 -0.53
N VAL A 243 -4.59 -2.22 -0.91
CA VAL A 243 -5.38 -3.41 -0.53
C VAL A 243 -5.08 -3.91 0.89
N MET A 244 -3.98 -3.45 1.49
CA MET A 244 -3.53 -3.84 2.82
C MET A 244 -2.83 -2.68 3.53
N THR A 245 -3.22 -2.43 4.79
CA THR A 245 -2.57 -1.41 5.61
C THR A 245 -1.13 -1.81 5.93
N THR A 246 -0.19 -1.02 5.41
CA THR A 246 1.20 -0.97 5.86
C THR A 246 1.61 0.49 6.01
N PRO A 247 2.62 0.82 6.84
CA PRO A 247 3.15 2.17 6.95
C PRO A 247 3.59 2.73 5.60
N GLN A 248 4.25 1.91 4.77
CA GLN A 248 4.69 2.33 3.45
C GLN A 248 3.51 2.69 2.54
N SER A 249 2.50 1.82 2.45
CA SER A 249 1.34 2.06 1.62
C SER A 249 0.56 3.30 2.05
N LEU A 250 0.42 3.52 3.36
CA LEU A 250 -0.18 4.74 3.89
C LEU A 250 0.64 5.99 3.54
N ALA A 251 1.97 5.88 3.57
CA ALA A 251 2.85 6.97 3.18
C ALA A 251 2.76 7.30 1.68
N PHE A 252 2.62 6.29 0.81
CA PHE A 252 2.34 6.47 -0.62
C PHE A 252 1.02 7.20 -0.87
N LEU A 253 -0.03 6.89 -0.11
CA LEU A 253 -1.31 7.61 -0.19
C LEU A 253 -1.13 9.11 0.11
N PHE A 254 -0.39 9.45 1.17
CA PHE A 254 -0.16 10.86 1.52
C PHE A 254 0.73 11.60 0.52
N LEU A 255 1.74 10.93 -0.03
CA LEU A 255 2.53 11.45 -1.16
C LEU A 255 1.60 11.78 -2.35
N ALA A 256 0.82 10.79 -2.80
CA ALA A 256 -0.09 10.95 -3.93
C ALA A 256 -1.13 12.06 -3.68
N PHE A 257 -1.67 12.13 -2.47
CA PHE A 257 -2.62 13.19 -2.09
C PHE A 257 -2.01 14.59 -2.26
N ILE A 258 -0.77 14.82 -1.79
CA ILE A 258 -0.07 16.10 -2.00
C ILE A 258 0.17 16.37 -3.49
N ILE A 259 0.55 15.36 -4.27
CA ILE A 259 0.73 15.48 -5.71
C ILE A 259 -0.58 15.90 -6.40
N PHE A 260 -1.71 15.35 -6.00
CA PHE A 260 -3.02 15.67 -6.56
C PHE A 260 -3.42 17.12 -6.32
N ILE A 261 -3.24 17.62 -5.09
CA ILE A 261 -3.60 19.01 -4.74
C ILE A 261 -2.49 20.02 -5.06
N LEU A 262 -1.37 19.56 -5.64
CA LEU A 262 -0.22 20.40 -6.00
C LEU A 262 -0.58 21.64 -6.82
N PRO A 263 -1.52 21.60 -7.79
CA PRO A 263 -1.88 22.80 -8.54
C PRO A 263 -2.53 23.89 -7.67
N GLU A 264 -3.30 23.53 -6.64
CA GLU A 264 -3.91 24.50 -5.70
C GLU A 264 -2.87 25.04 -4.72
N ILE A 265 -1.94 24.19 -4.28
CA ILE A 265 -0.75 24.66 -3.56
C ILE A 265 0.00 25.67 -4.44
N ASN A 266 0.16 25.40 -5.74
CA ASN A 266 0.89 26.30 -6.65
C ASN A 266 0.26 27.68 -6.76
N LYS A 267 -1.07 27.77 -6.77
CA LYS A 267 -1.84 29.01 -6.77
C LYS A 267 -1.85 29.75 -5.42
N LYS A 268 -1.29 29.13 -4.37
CA LYS A 268 -1.31 29.62 -2.97
C LYS A 268 -2.69 29.55 -2.29
N GLU A 269 -3.67 28.87 -2.88
CA GLU A 269 -4.95 28.56 -2.23
C GLU A 269 -4.74 27.61 -1.04
N ILE A 270 -3.76 26.71 -1.15
CA ILE A 270 -3.29 25.86 -0.06
C ILE A 270 -1.90 26.32 0.39
N SER A 271 -1.76 26.50 1.71
CA SER A 271 -0.51 26.95 2.34
C SER A 271 0.61 25.93 2.19
N SER A 272 1.85 26.37 1.97
CA SER A 272 3.03 25.48 1.97
C SER A 272 3.28 24.87 3.35
N LYS A 273 2.80 25.49 4.43
CA LYS A 273 2.85 24.91 5.79
C LYS A 273 2.03 23.62 5.89
N PHE A 274 0.98 23.49 5.09
CA PHE A 274 0.22 22.24 5.02
C PHE A 274 1.06 21.11 4.42
N VAL A 275 1.84 21.40 3.38
CA VAL A 275 2.76 20.41 2.78
C VAL A 275 3.81 19.97 3.80
N LEU A 276 4.40 20.91 4.56
CA LEU A 276 5.34 20.59 5.62
C LEU A 276 4.72 19.71 6.71
N LEU A 277 3.50 20.05 7.14
CA LEU A 277 2.79 19.29 8.16
C LEU A 277 2.54 17.83 7.71
N VAL A 278 2.09 17.64 6.46
CA VAL A 278 1.90 16.31 5.88
C VAL A 278 3.25 15.60 5.72
N ALA A 279 4.31 16.31 5.31
CA ALA A 279 5.65 15.74 5.17
C ALA A 279 6.19 15.21 6.51
N VAL A 280 6.05 15.97 7.60
CA VAL A 280 6.46 15.56 8.94
C VAL A 280 5.65 14.36 9.42
N MET A 281 4.32 14.37 9.25
CA MET A 281 3.47 13.20 9.52
C MET A 281 3.91 11.98 8.71
N THR A 282 4.18 12.15 7.42
CA THR A 282 4.58 11.03 6.57
C THR A 282 5.96 10.52 6.97
N LEU A 283 6.85 11.36 7.50
CA LEU A 283 8.15 10.94 8.02
C LEU A 283 8.02 10.02 9.24
N THR A 284 7.09 10.31 10.16
CA THR A 284 6.82 9.43 11.33
C THR A 284 6.12 8.12 10.95
N ILE A 285 5.48 8.10 9.78
CA ILE A 285 4.90 6.87 9.21
C ILE A 285 5.96 6.06 8.48
N HIS A 286 6.62 6.65 7.48
CA HIS A 286 7.64 5.95 6.70
C HIS A 286 8.65 6.95 6.11
N PRO A 287 9.96 6.83 6.43
CA PRO A 287 10.95 7.86 6.12
C PRO A 287 11.12 8.09 4.63
N MET A 288 11.03 7.03 3.82
CA MET A 288 11.19 7.12 2.37
C MET A 288 10.23 8.13 1.73
N ALA A 289 8.91 7.98 1.85
CA ALA A 289 7.98 8.96 1.28
C ALA A 289 7.97 10.29 2.05
N GLY A 290 8.22 10.27 3.37
CA GLY A 290 8.30 11.48 4.19
C GLY A 290 9.43 12.42 3.76
N LEU A 291 10.62 11.89 3.51
CA LEU A 291 11.77 12.66 3.00
C LEU A 291 11.47 13.28 1.63
N HIS A 292 10.78 12.57 0.74
CA HIS A 292 10.37 13.12 -0.55
C HIS A 292 9.36 14.28 -0.40
N LEU A 293 8.41 14.16 0.53
CA LEU A 293 7.51 15.27 0.83
C LEU A 293 8.23 16.46 1.50
N LEU A 294 9.25 16.20 2.31
CA LEU A 294 10.09 17.25 2.89
C LEU A 294 10.91 17.97 1.81
N ILE A 295 11.46 17.24 0.85
CA ILE A 295 12.09 17.79 -0.36
C ILE A 295 11.12 18.71 -1.08
N LEU A 296 9.89 18.25 -1.36
CA LEU A 296 8.87 19.05 -2.02
C LEU A 296 8.51 20.30 -1.22
N ALA A 297 8.36 20.19 0.11
CA ALA A 297 8.13 21.32 1.00
C ALA A 297 9.30 22.33 0.94
N GLY A 298 10.55 21.86 0.96
CA GLY A 298 11.74 22.70 0.82
C GLY A 298 11.78 23.47 -0.50
N ILE A 299 11.45 22.80 -1.62
CA ILE A 299 11.30 23.45 -2.94
C ILE A 299 10.24 24.56 -2.88
N PHE A 300 9.11 24.32 -2.20
CA PHE A 300 8.08 25.34 -2.03
C PHE A 300 8.54 26.54 -1.21
N PHE A 301 9.21 26.32 -0.10
CA PHE A 301 9.70 27.41 0.75
C PHE A 301 10.76 28.23 0.03
N SER A 302 11.77 27.59 -0.57
CA SER A 302 12.85 28.28 -1.27
C SER A 302 12.35 29.17 -2.43
N VAL A 303 11.36 28.69 -3.20
CA VAL A 303 10.79 29.46 -4.32
C VAL A 303 9.90 30.60 -3.85
N ARG A 304 9.27 30.50 -2.68
CA ARG A 304 8.36 31.51 -2.12
C ARG A 304 9.04 32.62 -1.32
N ILE A 305 10.36 32.57 -1.13
CA ILE A 305 11.12 33.67 -0.51
C ILE A 305 10.93 34.94 -1.36
N GLU A 306 10.43 36.02 -0.77
CA GLU A 306 10.06 37.26 -1.48
C GLU A 306 11.25 38.24 -1.66
N THR A 307 12.44 37.92 -1.13
CA THR A 307 13.63 38.77 -1.24
C THR A 307 14.31 38.65 -2.60
N LYS A 308 14.83 39.76 -3.15
CA LYS A 308 15.65 39.79 -4.38
C LYS A 308 17.15 39.54 -4.14
N SER A 309 17.51 38.97 -2.99
CA SER A 309 18.91 38.79 -2.58
C SER A 309 19.56 37.59 -3.26
N ILE A 310 20.88 37.66 -3.48
CA ILE A 310 21.74 36.53 -3.90
C ILE A 310 21.49 35.30 -3.00
N LEU A 311 21.24 35.52 -1.71
CA LEU A 311 20.89 34.50 -0.73
C LEU A 311 19.69 33.64 -1.17
N LYS A 312 18.68 34.20 -1.84
CA LYS A 312 17.53 33.44 -2.32
C LYS A 312 17.93 32.43 -3.39
N GLU A 313 18.73 32.83 -4.37
CA GLU A 313 19.19 31.91 -5.41
C GLU A 313 20.12 30.85 -4.81
N ILE A 314 21.01 31.22 -3.89
CA ILE A 314 21.82 30.25 -3.14
C ILE A 314 20.94 29.23 -2.43
N LEU A 315 19.94 29.68 -1.66
CA LEU A 315 19.01 28.79 -0.93
C LEU A 315 18.21 27.89 -1.88
N LYS A 316 17.77 28.41 -3.02
CA LYS A 316 17.03 27.64 -4.02
C LYS A 316 17.90 26.56 -4.66
N TYR A 317 19.09 26.91 -5.14
CA TYR A 317 19.99 25.94 -5.77
C TYR A 317 20.55 24.94 -4.75
N SER A 318 20.84 25.38 -3.52
CA SER A 318 21.27 24.46 -2.44
C SER A 318 20.15 23.50 -2.06
N THR A 319 18.90 23.98 -1.96
CA THR A 319 17.75 23.09 -1.69
C THR A 319 17.59 22.05 -2.80
N LEU A 320 17.70 22.45 -4.08
CA LEU A 320 17.61 21.52 -5.20
C LEU A 320 18.75 20.49 -5.19
N LEU A 321 19.98 20.91 -4.92
CA LEU A 321 21.15 20.03 -4.82
C LEU A 321 21.04 19.07 -3.63
N LEU A 322 20.65 19.55 -2.45
CA LEU A 322 20.44 18.69 -1.28
C LEU A 322 19.33 17.67 -1.53
N SER A 323 18.29 18.07 -2.27
CA SER A 323 17.16 17.20 -2.59
C SER A 323 17.54 16.01 -3.47
N THR A 324 18.60 16.09 -4.27
CA THR A 324 19.04 14.97 -5.11
C THR A 324 19.86 13.93 -4.35
N ILE A 325 20.45 14.30 -3.21
CA ILE A 325 21.33 13.42 -2.42
C ILE A 325 20.70 12.92 -1.12
N VAL A 326 19.69 13.60 -0.58
CA VAL A 326 19.10 13.30 0.73
C VAL A 326 18.68 11.84 0.89
N LEU A 327 18.00 11.24 -0.10
CA LEU A 327 17.55 9.85 0.02
C LEU A 327 18.72 8.86 -0.08
N PRO A 328 19.61 8.92 -1.10
CA PRO A 328 20.82 8.10 -1.12
C PRO A 328 21.65 8.22 0.17
N SER A 329 21.85 9.44 0.67
CA SER A 329 22.56 9.66 1.93
C SER A 329 21.86 9.02 3.11
N PHE A 330 20.53 9.11 3.20
CA PHE A 330 19.75 8.43 4.23
C PHE A 330 19.90 6.90 4.17
N LEU A 331 19.80 6.31 2.97
CA LEU A 331 19.95 4.86 2.78
C LEU A 331 21.36 4.37 3.11
N ALA A 332 22.38 5.13 2.70
CA ALA A 332 23.78 4.80 3.01
C ALA A 332 24.07 4.93 4.52
N LEU A 333 23.59 6.00 5.16
CA LEU A 333 23.71 6.18 6.61
C LEU A 333 22.99 5.08 7.38
N TYR A 334 21.80 4.68 6.93
CA TYR A 334 21.05 3.59 7.55
C TYR A 334 21.84 2.27 7.56
N GLN A 335 22.48 1.93 6.43
CA GLN A 335 23.34 0.74 6.38
C GLN A 335 24.57 0.88 7.29
N ARG A 336 25.17 2.07 7.33
CA ARG A 336 26.32 2.35 8.20
C ARG A 336 25.98 2.16 9.68
N LEU A 337 24.80 2.62 10.10
CA LEU A 337 24.31 2.46 11.48
C LEU A 337 24.02 1.00 11.84
N ASN A 338 23.78 0.13 10.85
CA ASN A 338 23.62 -1.31 11.03
C ASN A 338 24.93 -2.10 10.85
N GLY A 339 26.09 -1.45 10.95
CA GLY A 339 27.39 -2.12 11.05
C GLY A 339 28.17 -2.30 9.74
N PHE A 340 27.61 -1.95 8.59
CA PHE A 340 28.31 -2.10 7.30
C PHE A 340 29.42 -1.05 7.12
N ALA A 341 30.56 -1.46 6.55
CA ALA A 341 31.63 -0.54 6.17
C ALA A 341 31.25 0.31 4.95
N TRP A 342 31.82 1.52 4.83
CA TRP A 342 31.57 2.38 3.66
C TRP A 342 31.98 1.72 2.34
N SER A 343 33.01 0.89 2.35
CA SER A 343 33.47 0.09 1.20
C SER A 343 32.47 -0.98 0.76
N GLU A 344 31.63 -1.47 1.68
CA GLU A 344 30.59 -2.46 1.38
C GLU A 344 29.29 -1.79 0.90
N ILE A 345 29.04 -0.56 1.37
CA ILE A 345 27.88 0.26 1.02
C ILE A 345 28.07 0.88 -0.36
N PHE A 346 29.24 1.47 -0.61
CA PHE A 346 29.51 2.16 -1.86
C PHE A 346 30.17 1.23 -2.87
N SER A 347 29.45 0.95 -3.95
CA SER A 347 29.97 0.20 -5.10
C SER A 347 29.43 0.83 -6.37
N VAL A 348 30.28 1.03 -7.38
CA VAL A 348 29.88 1.64 -8.65
C VAL A 348 29.33 0.57 -9.58
N LYS A 349 28.04 0.64 -9.90
CA LYS A 349 27.33 -0.26 -10.80
C LYS A 349 26.82 0.53 -12.01
N LEU A 350 27.53 0.42 -13.14
CA LEU A 350 27.20 1.18 -14.35
C LEU A 350 26.15 0.52 -15.25
N TRP A 351 25.94 -0.79 -15.14
CA TRP A 351 24.98 -1.51 -15.98
C TRP A 351 24.45 -2.79 -15.32
N PRO A 352 23.17 -3.16 -15.52
CA PRO A 352 22.08 -2.34 -16.09
C PRO A 352 21.51 -1.33 -15.08
N ILE A 353 21.27 -0.09 -15.55
CA ILE A 353 20.74 1.01 -14.72
C ILE A 353 19.22 0.90 -14.56
N ILE A 354 18.53 0.47 -15.61
CA ILE A 354 17.09 0.28 -15.64
C ILE A 354 16.81 -1.16 -16.05
N ASP A 355 16.02 -1.85 -15.23
CA ASP A 355 15.54 -3.20 -15.49
C ASP A 355 14.06 -3.10 -15.86
N LEU A 356 13.77 -2.96 -17.16
CA LEU A 356 12.40 -2.91 -17.67
C LEU A 356 11.99 -4.31 -18.11
N PRO A 357 10.77 -4.77 -17.74
CA PRO A 357 10.27 -6.04 -18.25
C PRO A 357 10.10 -5.96 -19.78
N GLY A 358 10.43 -7.05 -20.47
CA GLY A 358 10.18 -7.16 -21.90
C GLY A 358 8.70 -7.02 -22.27
N LEU A 359 8.41 -6.67 -23.52
CA LEU A 359 7.05 -6.75 -24.04
C LEU A 359 6.59 -8.20 -24.06
N SER A 360 5.41 -8.46 -23.51
CA SER A 360 4.82 -9.80 -23.47
C SER A 360 3.64 -9.90 -24.43
N TRP A 361 3.52 -11.00 -25.16
CA TRP A 361 2.35 -11.30 -25.97
C TRP A 361 1.81 -12.68 -25.59
N GLN A 362 0.67 -12.69 -24.91
CA GLN A 362 -0.04 -13.89 -24.47
C GLN A 362 -1.04 -14.33 -25.54
N GLN A 363 -1.02 -15.62 -25.88
CA GLN A 363 -1.90 -16.22 -26.89
C GLN A 363 -2.29 -17.65 -26.49
N ASN A 364 -3.25 -17.76 -25.56
CA ASN A 364 -3.79 -19.03 -25.06
C ASN A 364 -5.17 -19.36 -25.65
N TYR A 365 -5.55 -18.69 -26.74
CA TYR A 365 -6.83 -18.86 -27.48
C TYR A 365 -8.08 -18.63 -26.61
N ASN A 366 -7.98 -17.78 -25.59
CA ASN A 366 -9.10 -17.29 -24.81
C ASN A 366 -9.11 -15.77 -24.93
N PHE A 367 -9.66 -15.26 -26.03
CA PHE A 367 -9.56 -13.85 -26.43
C PHE A 367 -9.85 -12.85 -25.29
N PRO A 368 -10.92 -12.99 -24.47
CA PRO A 368 -11.14 -12.10 -23.34
C PRO A 368 -9.99 -12.10 -22.31
N LEU A 369 -9.51 -13.27 -21.89
CA LEU A 369 -8.41 -13.35 -20.92
C LEU A 369 -7.06 -12.99 -21.54
N ASP A 370 -6.81 -13.37 -22.80
CA ASP A 370 -5.62 -12.96 -23.56
C ASP A 370 -5.53 -11.44 -23.61
N LEU A 371 -6.64 -10.74 -23.89
CA LEU A 371 -6.70 -9.28 -23.91
C LEU A 371 -6.40 -8.68 -22.53
N VAL A 372 -7.03 -9.20 -21.48
CA VAL A 372 -6.81 -8.76 -20.10
C VAL A 372 -5.34 -8.93 -19.70
N HIS A 373 -4.76 -10.10 -19.96
CA HIS A 373 -3.36 -10.41 -19.64
C HIS A 373 -2.35 -9.66 -20.48
N ASN A 374 -2.65 -9.38 -21.75
CA ASN A 374 -1.80 -8.52 -22.57
C ASN A 374 -1.80 -7.07 -22.07
N ILE A 375 -2.93 -6.55 -21.61
CA ILE A 375 -2.99 -5.21 -21.01
C ILE A 375 -2.25 -5.21 -19.66
N GLY A 376 -2.51 -6.21 -18.81
CA GLY A 376 -1.90 -6.33 -17.48
C GLY A 376 -0.40 -6.53 -17.53
N SER A 377 0.10 -7.44 -18.37
CA SER A 377 1.53 -7.74 -18.44
C SER A 377 2.34 -6.59 -19.08
N ASN A 378 1.71 -5.77 -19.94
CA ASN A 378 2.33 -4.61 -20.56
C ASN A 378 1.92 -3.28 -19.90
N TYR A 379 1.36 -3.29 -18.69
CA TYR A 379 0.79 -2.09 -18.06
C TYR A 379 1.82 -0.96 -17.94
N ILE A 380 3.09 -1.27 -17.64
CA ILE A 380 4.17 -0.29 -17.51
C ILE A 380 4.43 0.43 -18.83
N TRP A 381 4.42 -0.30 -19.96
CA TRP A 381 4.64 0.27 -21.29
C TRP A 381 3.47 1.15 -21.72
N ILE A 382 2.24 0.70 -21.45
CA ILE A 382 1.03 1.48 -21.70
C ILE A 382 1.04 2.76 -20.84
N TYR A 383 1.41 2.65 -19.57
CA TYR A 383 1.50 3.78 -18.64
C TYR A 383 2.52 4.81 -19.15
N LEU A 384 3.72 4.35 -19.54
CA LEU A 384 4.77 5.20 -20.10
C LEU A 384 4.31 5.88 -21.39
N LEU A 385 3.73 5.15 -22.34
CA LEU A 385 3.24 5.71 -23.60
C LEU A 385 2.19 6.81 -23.36
N ILE A 386 1.19 6.53 -22.53
CA ILE A 386 0.14 7.52 -22.21
C ILE A 386 0.75 8.72 -21.48
N THR A 387 1.71 8.52 -20.59
CA THR A 387 2.41 9.61 -19.90
C THR A 387 3.22 10.48 -20.87
N LEU A 388 3.91 9.88 -21.85
CA LEU A 388 4.66 10.61 -22.89
C LEU A 388 3.72 11.44 -23.78
N ILE A 389 2.57 10.89 -24.17
CA ILE A 389 1.53 11.63 -24.89
C ILE A 389 1.06 12.82 -24.04
N GLY A 390 0.94 12.65 -22.73
CA GLY A 390 0.52 13.70 -21.79
C GLY A 390 1.54 14.82 -21.69
N ALA A 391 2.82 14.45 -21.55
CA ALA A 391 3.92 15.39 -21.56
C ALA A 391 3.96 16.20 -22.88
N TYR A 392 3.81 15.53 -24.03
CA TYR A 392 3.72 16.18 -25.33
C TYR A 392 2.55 17.17 -25.39
N MET A 393 1.36 16.76 -24.96
CA MET A 393 0.17 17.63 -24.97
C MET A 393 0.31 18.82 -24.02
N ILE A 394 0.97 18.66 -22.86
CA ILE A 394 1.27 19.76 -21.93
C ILE A 394 2.14 20.83 -22.60
N VAL A 395 3.15 20.41 -23.36
CA VAL A 395 4.02 21.32 -24.11
C VAL A 395 3.25 21.98 -25.25
N LYS A 396 2.59 21.18 -26.10
CA LYS A 396 1.81 21.65 -27.26
C LYS A 396 0.74 22.68 -26.90
N GLU A 397 0.08 22.50 -25.76
CA GLU A 397 -1.02 23.34 -25.29
C GLU A 397 -0.57 24.46 -24.33
N ASN A 398 0.75 24.71 -24.25
CA ASN A 398 1.37 25.74 -23.40
C ASN A 398 0.96 25.64 -21.92
N LYS A 399 0.77 24.42 -21.40
CA LYS A 399 0.41 24.15 -20.00
C LYS A 399 1.60 23.85 -19.11
N PHE A 400 2.83 23.88 -19.64
CA PHE A 400 4.06 23.56 -18.90
C PHE A 400 4.19 24.31 -17.57
N ILE A 401 3.76 25.58 -17.52
CA ILE A 401 3.86 26.40 -16.30
C ILE A 401 3.09 25.81 -15.11
N PHE A 402 1.99 25.10 -15.34
CA PHE A 402 1.20 24.45 -14.30
C PHE A 402 1.90 23.19 -13.75
N PHE A 403 2.73 22.53 -14.56
CA PHE A 403 3.40 21.28 -14.25
C PHE A 403 4.88 21.45 -13.87
N LYS A 404 5.48 22.63 -14.06
CA LYS A 404 6.91 22.88 -13.85
C LYS A 404 7.44 22.33 -12.51
N ARG A 405 6.74 22.60 -11.41
CA ARG A 405 7.14 22.12 -10.07
C ARG A 405 6.99 20.60 -9.92
N LEU A 406 5.93 20.02 -10.48
CA LEU A 406 5.76 18.57 -10.51
C LEU A 406 6.91 17.91 -11.25
N LEU A 407 7.23 18.40 -12.45
CA LEU A 407 8.32 17.86 -13.28
C LEU A 407 9.68 18.05 -12.63
N THR A 408 9.90 19.16 -11.93
CA THR A 408 11.13 19.37 -11.12
C THR A 408 11.24 18.33 -10.01
N PHE A 409 10.15 18.08 -9.29
CA PHE A 409 10.11 17.07 -8.23
C PHE A 409 10.35 15.67 -8.78
N VAL A 410 9.69 15.31 -9.87
CA VAL A 410 9.88 14.01 -10.55
C VAL A 410 11.32 13.83 -11.03
N PHE A 411 11.93 14.86 -11.61
CA PHE A 411 13.33 14.82 -12.02
C PHE A 411 14.28 14.56 -10.85
N ILE A 412 14.01 15.18 -9.69
CA ILE A 412 14.76 14.91 -8.45
C ILE A 412 14.58 13.45 -8.01
N LEU A 413 13.37 12.88 -8.08
CA LEU A 413 13.15 11.46 -7.76
C LEU A 413 13.95 10.53 -8.67
N ILE A 414 13.98 10.82 -9.98
CA ILE A 414 14.77 10.07 -10.95
C ILE A 414 16.26 10.13 -10.61
N ILE A 415 16.79 11.31 -10.26
CA ILE A 415 18.19 11.43 -9.83
C ILE A 415 18.45 10.63 -8.54
N ASN A 416 17.55 10.70 -7.54
CA ASN A 416 17.68 9.90 -6.32
C ASN A 416 17.70 8.39 -6.63
N TYR A 417 16.83 7.90 -7.54
CA TYR A 417 16.85 6.52 -8.02
C TYR A 417 18.20 6.17 -8.67
N LEU A 418 18.68 7.00 -9.60
CA LEU A 418 19.93 6.75 -10.32
C LEU A 418 21.13 6.72 -9.37
N ILE A 419 21.23 7.67 -8.44
CA ILE A 419 22.31 7.70 -7.46
C ILE A 419 22.26 6.46 -6.56
N ALA A 420 21.07 6.09 -6.05
CA ALA A 420 20.93 4.91 -5.22
C ALA A 420 21.28 3.62 -5.99
N LYS A 421 20.82 3.48 -7.23
CA LYS A 421 21.09 2.31 -8.09
C LYS A 421 22.57 2.18 -8.44
N ILE A 422 23.23 3.30 -8.78
CA ILE A 422 24.62 3.32 -9.28
C ILE A 422 25.61 3.19 -8.13
N PHE A 423 25.36 3.83 -6.98
CA PHE A 423 26.37 3.96 -5.93
C PHE A 423 26.09 3.13 -4.68
N ILE A 424 24.85 2.70 -4.41
CA ILE A 424 24.51 2.02 -3.15
C ILE A 424 24.31 0.52 -3.38
N ASN A 425 25.00 -0.28 -2.58
CA ASN A 425 24.75 -1.71 -2.42
C ASN A 425 23.87 -1.93 -1.19
N PHE A 426 22.81 -2.73 -1.31
CA PHE A 426 21.89 -3.04 -0.21
C PHE A 426 22.28 -4.39 0.42
N ASN A 427 22.94 -4.34 1.57
CA ASN A 427 23.48 -5.53 2.25
C ASN A 427 22.62 -6.01 3.42
N LEU A 428 21.65 -5.22 3.87
CA LEU A 428 20.70 -5.59 4.92
C LEU A 428 19.64 -6.60 4.48
N GLN A 429 19.41 -6.70 3.17
CA GLN A 429 18.42 -7.58 2.57
C GLN A 429 19.08 -8.86 2.04
N ILE A 430 18.36 -9.96 2.19
CA ILE A 430 18.59 -11.19 1.41
C ILE A 430 18.58 -10.90 -0.10
N SER A 431 19.30 -11.73 -0.86
CA SER A 431 19.68 -11.47 -2.26
C SER A 431 18.49 -11.08 -3.16
N TYR A 432 17.35 -11.74 -3.03
CA TYR A 432 16.17 -11.48 -3.88
C TYR A 432 15.35 -10.25 -3.47
N GLN A 433 15.60 -9.63 -2.31
CA GLN A 433 14.92 -8.40 -1.85
C GLN A 433 15.76 -7.12 -2.03
N LYS A 434 17.01 -7.23 -2.54
CA LYS A 434 17.93 -6.08 -2.66
C LYS A 434 17.40 -4.95 -3.53
N THR A 435 16.48 -5.22 -4.45
CA THR A 435 15.88 -4.22 -5.34
C THR A 435 14.61 -3.59 -4.80
N ASP A 436 14.07 -4.04 -3.67
CA ASP A 436 12.77 -3.60 -3.16
C ASP A 436 12.74 -2.09 -2.89
N TYR A 437 13.78 -1.53 -2.26
CA TYR A 437 13.83 -0.08 -2.05
C TYR A 437 13.85 0.70 -3.36
N LEU A 438 14.60 0.24 -4.36
CA LEU A 438 14.66 0.90 -5.66
C LEU A 438 13.30 0.85 -6.36
N ASN A 439 12.61 -0.29 -6.29
CA ASN A 439 11.26 -0.47 -6.82
C ASN A 439 10.25 0.49 -6.15
N ARG A 440 10.41 0.75 -4.84
CA ARG A 440 9.60 1.75 -4.12
C ARG A 440 9.84 3.17 -4.66
N ILE A 441 11.06 3.54 -5.06
CA ILE A 441 11.34 4.84 -5.71
C ILE A 441 10.66 4.92 -7.07
N ILE A 442 10.78 3.88 -7.88
CA ILE A 442 10.11 3.79 -9.19
C ILE A 442 8.59 3.97 -9.02
N TYR A 443 7.99 3.33 -8.02
CA TYR A 443 6.57 3.47 -7.75
C TYR A 443 6.19 4.92 -7.37
N MET A 444 6.99 5.60 -6.54
CA MET A 444 6.77 7.03 -6.24
C MET A 444 6.94 7.94 -7.46
N ILE A 445 7.87 7.61 -8.37
CA ILE A 445 8.01 8.30 -9.67
C ILE A 445 6.73 8.12 -10.49
N ALA A 446 6.19 6.90 -10.58
CA ALA A 446 4.94 6.62 -11.28
C ALA A 446 3.76 7.38 -10.64
N LEU A 447 3.61 7.35 -9.31
CA LEU A 447 2.59 8.15 -8.61
C LEU A 447 2.72 9.65 -8.92
N SER A 448 3.94 10.17 -8.99
CA SER A 448 4.21 11.58 -9.29
C SER A 448 3.95 11.94 -10.75
N PHE A 449 4.07 10.99 -11.69
CA PHE A 449 3.69 11.18 -13.09
C PHE A 449 2.19 11.05 -13.35
N LEU A 450 1.40 10.56 -12.38
CA LEU A 450 -0.03 10.33 -12.56
C LEU A 450 -0.82 11.57 -13.05
N PRO A 451 -0.59 12.81 -12.57
CA PRO A 451 -1.24 13.99 -13.16
C PRO A 451 -0.91 14.23 -14.65
N VAL A 452 0.30 13.86 -15.08
CA VAL A 452 0.72 13.96 -16.49
C VAL A 452 0.00 12.88 -17.31
N PHE A 453 -0.03 11.63 -16.82
CA PHE A 453 -0.81 10.54 -17.41
C PHE A 453 -2.29 10.93 -17.59
N LEU A 454 -2.93 11.47 -16.56
CA LEU A 454 -4.33 11.86 -16.61
C LEU A 454 -4.58 13.04 -17.56
N THR A 455 -3.57 13.87 -17.83
CA THR A 455 -3.69 14.96 -18.80
C THR A 455 -3.91 14.43 -20.21
N SER A 456 -3.31 13.30 -20.58
CA SER A 456 -3.59 12.59 -21.84
C SER A 456 -5.06 12.19 -21.92
N ILE A 457 -5.57 11.59 -20.84
CA ILE A 457 -6.97 11.19 -20.73
C ILE A 457 -7.88 12.40 -20.85
N TYR A 458 -7.56 13.52 -20.20
CA TYR A 458 -8.31 14.76 -20.32
C TYR A 458 -8.41 15.21 -21.78
N PHE A 459 -7.30 15.30 -22.50
CA PHE A 459 -7.34 15.75 -23.89
C PHE A 459 -8.11 14.82 -24.80
N TRP A 460 -8.10 13.52 -24.51
CA TRP A 460 -8.86 12.52 -25.25
C TRP A 460 -10.37 12.63 -25.02
N ILE A 461 -10.81 12.90 -23.79
CA ILE A 461 -12.23 12.81 -23.42
C ILE A 461 -12.91 14.15 -23.15
N LYS A 462 -12.21 15.29 -23.09
CA LYS A 462 -12.77 16.58 -22.61
C LYS A 462 -14.05 17.04 -23.34
N ASP A 463 -14.24 16.63 -24.59
CA ASP A 463 -15.37 17.05 -25.42
C ASP A 463 -16.49 16.00 -25.52
N ILE A 464 -16.22 14.72 -25.21
CA ILE A 464 -17.22 13.64 -25.25
C ILE A 464 -18.40 13.89 -24.30
N PRO A 465 -18.20 14.27 -23.01
CA PRO A 465 -19.30 14.51 -22.08
C PRO A 465 -20.13 15.77 -22.38
N LYS A 466 -19.63 16.64 -23.29
CA LYS A 466 -20.35 17.82 -23.78
C LYS A 466 -21.15 17.49 -25.03
N ASN A 467 -20.65 16.59 -25.88
CA ASN A 467 -21.33 16.15 -27.08
C ASN A 467 -22.63 15.41 -26.75
N LYS A 468 -23.65 15.53 -27.61
CA LYS A 468 -24.92 14.80 -27.53
C LYS A 468 -24.85 13.42 -28.20
N SER A 469 -23.76 13.08 -28.89
CA SER A 469 -23.58 11.78 -29.52
C SER A 469 -23.68 10.63 -28.50
N ILE A 470 -24.69 9.79 -28.67
CA ILE A 470 -24.90 8.60 -27.82
C ILE A 470 -23.76 7.60 -27.99
N GLY A 471 -23.26 7.41 -29.21
CA GLY A 471 -22.19 6.45 -29.50
C GLY A 471 -20.89 6.75 -28.76
N GLN A 472 -20.45 8.02 -28.75
CA GLN A 472 -19.24 8.42 -28.02
C GLN A 472 -19.37 8.22 -26.51
N ARG A 473 -20.56 8.46 -25.95
CA ARG A 473 -20.84 8.24 -24.52
C ARG A 473 -20.87 6.77 -24.16
N THR A 474 -21.54 5.95 -24.98
CA THR A 474 -21.59 4.49 -24.80
C THR A 474 -20.20 3.90 -24.87
N TRP A 475 -19.39 4.31 -25.85
CA TRP A 475 -18.01 3.88 -25.97
C TRP A 475 -17.18 4.29 -24.75
N LEU A 476 -17.32 5.53 -24.24
CA LEU A 476 -16.64 5.99 -23.02
C LEU A 476 -17.03 5.17 -21.77
N ILE A 477 -18.30 4.79 -21.66
CA ILE A 477 -18.80 3.91 -20.58
C ILE A 477 -18.13 2.55 -20.66
N ILE A 478 -18.12 1.92 -21.85
CA ILE A 478 -17.56 0.58 -22.05
C ILE A 478 -16.07 0.57 -21.75
N ILE A 479 -15.30 1.49 -22.36
CA ILE A 479 -13.84 1.50 -22.19
C ILE A 479 -13.43 1.81 -20.74
N THR A 480 -14.11 2.74 -20.07
CA THR A 480 -13.81 3.06 -18.66
C THR A 480 -14.19 1.89 -17.75
N SER A 481 -15.31 1.20 -18.02
CA SER A 481 -15.74 0.04 -17.21
C SER A 481 -14.82 -1.15 -17.36
N MET A 482 -14.38 -1.45 -18.59
CA MET A 482 -13.39 -2.50 -18.89
C MET A 482 -12.05 -2.18 -18.22
N PHE A 483 -11.61 -0.92 -18.30
CA PHE A 483 -10.37 -0.47 -17.70
C PHE A 483 -10.36 -0.62 -16.17
N VAL A 484 -11.44 -0.21 -15.49
CA VAL A 484 -11.59 -0.39 -14.03
C VAL A 484 -11.60 -1.89 -13.68
N GLY A 485 -12.27 -2.71 -14.49
CA GLY A 485 -12.24 -4.17 -14.40
C GLY A 485 -10.84 -4.76 -14.42
N ILE A 486 -10.07 -4.47 -15.47
CA ILE A 486 -8.70 -4.96 -15.66
C ILE A 486 -7.79 -4.46 -14.54
N SER A 487 -7.86 -3.17 -14.21
CA SER A 487 -7.00 -2.59 -13.17
C SER A 487 -7.31 -3.20 -11.80
N THR A 488 -8.59 -3.49 -11.50
CA THR A 488 -8.99 -4.19 -10.27
C THR A 488 -8.47 -5.62 -10.24
N TYR A 489 -8.56 -6.35 -11.36
CA TYR A 489 -8.07 -7.73 -11.48
C TYR A 489 -6.57 -7.84 -11.16
N PHE A 490 -5.74 -6.94 -11.70
CA PHE A 490 -4.30 -6.91 -11.44
C PHE A 490 -3.90 -6.17 -10.16
N SER A 491 -4.87 -5.59 -9.43
CA SER A 491 -4.61 -4.99 -8.12
C SER A 491 -4.39 -6.02 -7.02
N TYR A 492 -4.78 -7.27 -7.27
CA TYR A 492 -4.65 -8.40 -6.37
C TYR A 492 -3.77 -9.49 -7.00
N PRO A 493 -3.24 -10.43 -6.19
CA PRO A 493 -2.57 -11.61 -6.70
C PRO A 493 -3.46 -12.36 -7.71
N VAL A 494 -2.85 -12.82 -8.80
CA VAL A 494 -3.53 -13.57 -9.85
C VAL A 494 -3.10 -15.03 -9.79
N TYR A 495 -4.08 -15.92 -9.76
CA TYR A 495 -3.88 -17.35 -9.92
C TYR A 495 -4.84 -17.88 -10.99
N ASP A 496 -4.31 -18.10 -12.18
CA ASP A 496 -5.03 -18.63 -13.33
C ASP A 496 -4.08 -19.34 -14.31
N LYS A 497 -4.55 -19.63 -15.54
CA LYS A 497 -3.74 -20.32 -16.56
C LYS A 497 -2.54 -19.51 -17.06
N TYR A 498 -2.51 -18.19 -16.85
CA TYR A 498 -1.46 -17.30 -17.34
C TYR A 498 -0.46 -16.97 -16.24
N GLN A 499 -0.91 -16.86 -14.99
CA GLN A 499 -0.08 -16.47 -13.88
C GLN A 499 -0.33 -17.35 -12.65
N ASN A 500 0.76 -17.85 -12.07
CA ASN A 500 0.75 -18.65 -10.84
C ASN A 500 1.35 -17.84 -9.68
N SER A 501 0.52 -17.02 -9.02
CA SER A 501 0.99 -16.30 -7.83
C SER A 501 1.31 -17.27 -6.68
N LYS A 502 2.44 -17.02 -6.02
CA LYS A 502 2.88 -17.74 -4.81
C LYS A 502 2.49 -17.00 -3.52
N SER A 503 1.59 -16.02 -3.62
CA SER A 503 1.10 -15.24 -2.48
C SER A 503 -0.03 -15.96 -1.76
N PHE A 504 0.32 -16.80 -0.80
CA PHE A 504 -0.66 -17.48 0.07
C PHE A 504 -1.14 -16.57 1.20
N ASN A 505 -2.36 -16.79 1.68
CA ASN A 505 -2.85 -16.23 2.94
C ASN A 505 -2.50 -17.13 4.15
N VAL A 506 -2.62 -16.57 5.35
CA VAL A 506 -2.62 -17.37 6.58
C VAL A 506 -3.93 -18.14 6.69
N THR A 507 -3.84 -19.41 7.04
CA THR A 507 -4.99 -20.31 7.14
C THR A 507 -5.30 -20.69 8.58
N LYS A 508 -6.51 -21.22 8.80
CA LYS A 508 -6.88 -21.80 10.10
C LYS A 508 -5.98 -22.99 10.47
N THR A 509 -5.54 -23.76 9.48
CA THR A 509 -4.61 -24.87 9.69
C THR A 509 -3.25 -24.37 10.12
N ASP A 510 -2.74 -23.27 9.56
CA ASP A 510 -1.46 -22.69 10.01
C ASP A 510 -1.51 -22.27 11.48
N ILE A 511 -2.60 -21.60 11.90
CA ILE A 511 -2.83 -21.25 13.31
C ILE A 511 -2.85 -22.49 14.19
N LYS A 512 -3.60 -23.53 13.79
CA LYS A 512 -3.66 -24.79 14.52
C LYS A 512 -2.30 -25.49 14.59
N THR A 513 -1.52 -25.49 13.50
CA THR A 513 -0.17 -26.05 13.46
C THR A 513 0.73 -25.39 14.49
N VAL A 514 0.71 -24.06 14.58
CA VAL A 514 1.52 -23.33 15.56
C VAL A 514 1.08 -23.68 16.98
N GLN A 515 -0.23 -23.72 17.26
CA GLN A 515 -0.75 -24.13 18.56
C GLN A 515 -0.38 -25.57 18.93
N THR A 516 -0.38 -26.48 17.97
CA THR A 516 0.03 -27.88 18.18
C THR A 516 1.51 -27.99 18.49
N ILE A 517 2.38 -27.25 17.79
CA ILE A 517 3.81 -27.23 18.07
C ILE A 517 4.09 -26.68 19.47
N GLU A 518 3.46 -25.57 19.85
CA GLU A 518 3.62 -24.97 21.18
C GLU A 518 3.19 -25.93 22.30
N GLN A 519 2.10 -26.67 22.08
CA GLN A 519 1.62 -27.69 23.04
C GLN A 519 2.57 -28.90 23.12
N ASP A 520 3.11 -29.34 22.00
CA ASP A 520 4.03 -30.47 21.92
C ASP A 520 5.39 -30.15 22.55
N ALA A 521 5.92 -28.95 22.30
CA ALA A 521 7.18 -28.48 22.87
C ALA A 521 7.12 -28.37 24.41
N ASN A 522 5.92 -28.18 24.98
CA ASN A 522 5.67 -28.22 26.42
C ASN A 522 6.64 -27.36 27.27
N GLY A 523 7.03 -26.20 26.72
CA GLY A 523 7.94 -25.24 27.36
C GLY A 523 9.44 -25.51 27.17
N GLU A 524 9.83 -26.52 26.39
CA GLU A 524 11.22 -26.72 25.96
C GLU A 524 11.60 -25.71 24.85
N ASP A 525 12.88 -25.35 24.77
CA ASP A 525 13.37 -24.46 23.71
C ASP A 525 13.34 -25.19 22.35
N TYR A 526 12.76 -24.55 21.33
CA TYR A 526 12.62 -25.14 20.00
C TYR A 526 12.73 -24.11 18.88
N ILE A 527 13.03 -24.59 17.67
CA ILE A 527 12.85 -23.82 16.44
C ILE A 527 11.94 -24.52 15.45
N VAL A 528 11.37 -23.74 14.53
CA VAL A 528 10.45 -24.22 13.50
C VAL A 528 10.94 -23.79 12.13
N LEU A 529 11.17 -24.76 11.26
CA LEU A 529 11.44 -24.56 9.85
C LEU A 529 10.12 -24.67 9.07
N ALA A 530 9.61 -23.54 8.61
CA ALA A 530 8.32 -23.44 7.94
C ALA A 530 8.29 -22.30 6.91
N ASN A 531 7.23 -22.28 6.09
CA ASN A 531 7.01 -21.16 5.19
C ASN A 531 6.62 -19.88 5.95
N GLN A 532 6.62 -18.76 5.23
CA GLN A 532 6.38 -17.43 5.81
C GLN A 532 4.98 -17.28 6.43
N MET A 533 3.96 -18.00 5.95
CA MET A 533 2.58 -17.89 6.47
C MET A 533 2.42 -18.61 7.81
N VAL A 534 3.12 -19.73 8.02
CA VAL A 534 3.18 -20.39 9.33
C VAL A 534 3.90 -19.50 10.34
N GLY A 535 4.99 -18.84 9.93
CA GLY A 535 5.64 -17.83 10.77
C GLY A 535 4.76 -16.60 11.03
N ALA A 536 3.93 -16.17 10.08
CA ALA A 536 2.95 -15.11 10.31
C ALA A 536 1.90 -15.53 11.35
N ALA A 537 1.44 -16.78 11.29
CA ALA A 537 0.51 -17.34 12.26
C ALA A 537 1.14 -17.42 13.66
N SER A 538 2.42 -17.73 13.80
CA SER A 538 3.09 -17.73 15.12
C SER A 538 3.16 -16.33 15.72
N ILE A 539 3.49 -15.33 14.92
CA ILE A 539 3.46 -13.92 15.35
C ILE A 539 2.05 -13.47 15.74
N ASP A 540 1.02 -13.89 15.02
CA ASP A 540 -0.37 -13.57 15.35
C ASP A 540 -0.78 -14.13 16.72
N GLN A 541 -0.40 -15.38 17.00
CA GLN A 541 -0.79 -16.10 18.22
C GLN A 541 0.06 -15.72 19.44
N TYR A 542 1.37 -15.58 19.26
CA TYR A 542 2.34 -15.48 20.35
C TYR A 542 3.21 -14.21 20.30
N GLY A 543 3.05 -13.38 19.27
CA GLY A 543 3.86 -12.18 19.09
C GLY A 543 5.34 -12.50 18.84
N PHE A 544 6.23 -11.64 19.33
CA PHE A 544 7.68 -11.80 19.22
C PHE A 544 8.25 -12.61 20.39
N ALA A 545 7.71 -13.80 20.65
CA ALA A 545 7.91 -14.54 21.89
C ALA A 545 9.38 -14.93 22.18
N HIS A 546 10.06 -15.54 21.20
CA HIS A 546 11.41 -16.11 21.41
C HIS A 546 12.39 -15.72 20.30
N TYR A 547 13.64 -15.50 20.71
CA TYR A 547 14.79 -15.37 19.82
C TYR A 547 15.95 -16.19 20.36
N TYR A 548 16.50 -17.07 19.54
CA TYR A 548 17.64 -17.93 19.88
C TYR A 548 18.82 -17.57 18.98
N ASN A 549 19.94 -17.11 19.56
CA ASN A 549 21.08 -16.60 18.81
C ASN A 549 20.69 -15.60 17.69
N ASN A 550 19.87 -14.61 18.03
CA ASN A 550 19.30 -13.60 17.10
C ASN A 550 18.40 -14.14 15.98
N ASN A 551 18.05 -15.43 16.00
CA ASN A 551 17.07 -16.02 15.10
C ASN A 551 15.71 -16.01 15.76
N PHE A 552 14.69 -15.50 15.06
CA PHE A 552 13.32 -15.76 15.46
C PHE A 552 13.07 -17.26 15.38
N TYR A 553 12.42 -17.81 16.40
CA TYR A 553 12.24 -19.26 16.55
C TYR A 553 11.43 -19.90 15.41
N TYR A 554 10.67 -19.13 14.63
CA TYR A 554 10.14 -19.57 13.34
C TYR A 554 10.97 -19.03 12.19
N SER A 555 11.26 -19.87 11.21
CA SER A 555 12.07 -19.48 10.05
C SER A 555 11.39 -18.41 9.20
N MET A 556 12.09 -17.29 8.99
CA MET A 556 11.58 -16.15 8.23
C MET A 556 12.67 -15.59 7.29
N PRO A 557 12.29 -15.07 6.10
CA PRO A 557 13.21 -14.50 5.14
C PRO A 557 13.70 -13.09 5.55
N LEU A 558 14.20 -12.95 6.77
CA LEU A 558 14.63 -11.69 7.37
C LEU A 558 16.08 -11.80 7.86
N GLY A 559 16.91 -10.79 7.59
CA GLY A 559 18.31 -10.77 8.01
C GLY A 559 19.23 -11.65 7.16
N VAL A 560 20.54 -11.55 7.41
CA VAL A 560 21.59 -12.22 6.61
C VAL A 560 21.88 -13.64 7.09
N ASP A 561 21.79 -13.89 8.40
CA ASP A 561 22.12 -15.17 9.02
C ASP A 561 20.90 -15.82 9.68
N ASN A 562 19.86 -16.10 8.89
CA ASN A 562 18.61 -16.69 9.37
C ASN A 562 18.52 -18.21 9.16
N ILE A 563 17.65 -18.88 9.92
CA ILE A 563 17.30 -20.31 9.74
C ILE A 563 16.37 -20.57 8.53
N TYR A 564 15.95 -19.56 7.78
CA TYR A 564 15.06 -19.72 6.62
C TYR A 564 15.74 -20.38 5.43
N GLN A 565 17.05 -20.20 5.28
CA GLN A 565 17.79 -20.94 4.27
C GLN A 565 17.79 -22.46 4.55
N ASN A 566 17.86 -22.85 5.83
CA ASN A 566 17.75 -24.27 6.22
C ASN A 566 16.37 -24.83 5.88
N TYR A 567 15.30 -24.07 6.11
CA TYR A 567 13.96 -24.44 5.63
C TYR A 567 13.94 -24.66 4.11
N LEU A 568 14.51 -23.73 3.33
CA LEU A 568 14.58 -23.88 1.87
C LEU A 568 15.38 -25.12 1.45
N ASN A 569 16.48 -25.44 2.13
CA ASN A 569 17.26 -26.64 1.86
C ASN A 569 16.44 -27.92 2.15
N MET A 570 15.75 -27.98 3.28
CA MET A 570 14.93 -29.13 3.64
C MET A 570 13.71 -29.31 2.73
N ILE A 571 13.07 -28.22 2.29
CA ILE A 571 11.86 -28.31 1.45
C ILE A 571 12.18 -28.49 -0.04
N GLU A 572 13.27 -27.93 -0.57
CA GLU A 572 13.60 -27.95 -2.00
C GLU A 572 14.67 -28.95 -2.40
N ILE A 573 15.61 -29.28 -1.50
CA ILE A 573 16.80 -30.09 -1.83
C ILE A 573 16.73 -31.45 -1.16
N ASN A 574 16.83 -31.49 0.18
CA ASN A 574 16.86 -32.73 0.95
C ASN A 574 16.46 -32.49 2.41
N ALA A 575 15.34 -33.08 2.86
CA ALA A 575 14.93 -33.06 4.26
C ALA A 575 15.73 -34.08 5.10
N SER A 576 16.98 -33.74 5.44
CA SER A 576 17.88 -34.61 6.21
C SER A 576 18.01 -34.20 7.68
N ARG A 577 18.33 -35.18 8.54
CA ARG A 577 18.68 -34.91 9.95
C ARG A 577 19.92 -34.01 10.07
N GLU A 578 20.86 -34.09 9.15
CA GLU A 578 22.05 -33.24 9.13
C GLU A 578 21.68 -31.75 9.00
N GLU A 579 20.77 -31.42 8.08
CA GLU A 579 20.29 -30.04 7.90
C GLU A 579 19.48 -29.55 9.11
N ALA A 580 18.70 -30.45 9.74
CA ALA A 580 18.00 -30.15 10.98
C ALA A 580 18.99 -29.84 12.14
N ILE A 581 20.05 -30.64 12.29
CA ILE A 581 21.10 -30.40 13.28
C ILE A 581 21.82 -29.07 13.02
N LEU A 582 22.12 -28.75 11.76
CA LEU A 582 22.73 -27.46 11.40
C LEU A 582 21.84 -26.26 11.81
N ALA A 583 20.53 -26.36 11.62
CA ALA A 583 19.60 -25.33 12.07
C ALA A 583 19.52 -25.24 13.61
N MET A 584 19.51 -26.39 14.29
CA MET A 584 19.54 -26.49 15.75
C MET A 584 20.82 -25.89 16.33
N ASP A 585 21.99 -26.18 15.75
CA ASP A 585 23.28 -25.61 16.15
C ASP A 585 23.31 -24.09 15.98
N LYS A 586 22.74 -23.59 14.87
CA LYS A 586 22.64 -22.15 14.61
C LYS A 586 21.81 -21.43 15.66
N ALA A 587 20.67 -22.01 16.04
CA ALA A 587 19.82 -21.44 17.09
C ALA A 587 20.31 -21.75 18.51
N GLY A 588 21.10 -22.81 18.71
CA GLY A 588 21.50 -23.29 20.04
C GLY A 588 20.36 -23.99 20.79
N VAL A 589 19.51 -24.74 20.10
CA VAL A 589 18.39 -25.51 20.69
C VAL A 589 18.51 -27.00 20.37
N ASP A 590 17.80 -27.85 21.12
CA ASP A 590 17.84 -29.31 20.94
C ASP A 590 16.60 -29.88 20.24
N ASN A 591 15.57 -29.06 20.03
CA ASN A 591 14.31 -29.43 19.38
C ASN A 591 14.07 -28.63 18.10
N LEU A 592 13.70 -29.32 17.02
CA LEU A 592 13.31 -28.71 15.75
C LEU A 592 12.03 -29.31 15.19
N TYR A 593 11.14 -28.42 14.74
CA TYR A 593 9.92 -28.79 14.02
C TYR A 593 10.04 -28.37 12.55
N LEU A 594 9.95 -29.31 11.62
CA LEU A 594 9.83 -29.03 10.19
C LEU A 594 8.35 -29.09 9.79
N VAL A 595 7.81 -27.98 9.31
CA VAL A 595 6.43 -27.90 8.83
C VAL A 595 6.41 -27.94 7.31
N ILE A 596 5.71 -28.93 6.76
CA ILE A 596 5.50 -29.10 5.33
C ILE A 596 4.00 -28.93 5.02
N ASN A 597 3.67 -27.86 4.31
CA ASN A 597 2.33 -27.62 3.81
C ASN A 597 2.07 -28.44 2.54
N ASN A 598 0.91 -29.09 2.44
CA ASN A 598 0.58 -29.96 1.31
C ASN A 598 0.48 -29.23 -0.05
N TYR A 599 0.29 -27.91 -0.04
CA TYR A 599 0.16 -27.07 -1.23
C TYR A 599 1.51 -26.63 -1.80
N TRP A 600 2.62 -26.90 -1.11
CA TRP A 600 3.96 -26.61 -1.60
C TRP A 600 4.34 -27.57 -2.74
N HIS A 601 5.01 -27.09 -3.79
CA HIS A 601 5.26 -27.91 -4.99
C HIS A 601 6.14 -29.13 -4.70
N SER A 602 7.09 -29.03 -3.78
CA SER A 602 7.99 -30.12 -3.36
C SER A 602 7.48 -30.91 -2.15
N ALA A 603 6.25 -30.66 -1.67
CA ALA A 603 5.74 -31.23 -0.41
C ALA A 603 5.83 -32.76 -0.36
N LYS A 604 5.47 -33.44 -1.46
CA LYS A 604 5.47 -34.91 -1.51
C LYS A 604 6.85 -35.52 -1.31
N SER A 605 7.90 -35.00 -1.96
CA SER A 605 9.26 -35.53 -1.79
C SER A 605 9.81 -35.18 -0.41
N ALA A 606 9.58 -33.95 0.06
CA ALA A 606 10.06 -33.50 1.37
C ALA A 606 9.41 -34.31 2.50
N ILE A 607 8.11 -34.62 2.43
CA ILE A 607 7.42 -35.50 3.39
C ILE A 607 8.05 -36.89 3.40
N GLN A 608 8.29 -37.49 2.23
CA GLN A 608 8.87 -38.83 2.13
C GLN A 608 10.30 -38.88 2.69
N GLN A 609 11.11 -37.84 2.48
CA GLN A 609 12.46 -37.73 3.01
C GLN A 609 12.46 -37.49 4.52
N ALA A 610 11.63 -36.58 5.01
CA ALA A 610 11.51 -36.27 6.43
C ALA A 610 10.98 -37.47 7.25
N GLU A 611 10.05 -38.27 6.70
CA GLU A 611 9.58 -39.51 7.32
C GLU A 611 10.69 -40.53 7.60
N GLN A 612 11.79 -40.50 6.84
CA GLN A 612 12.91 -41.42 7.01
C GLN A 612 13.91 -40.95 8.06
N THR A 613 13.90 -39.66 8.42
CA THR A 613 14.98 -39.04 9.21
C THR A 613 14.50 -38.40 10.51
N ALA A 614 13.22 -38.01 10.60
CA ALA A 614 12.60 -37.43 11.79
C ALA A 614 12.31 -38.47 12.87
N ASP A 615 12.19 -38.02 14.11
CA ASP A 615 11.86 -38.85 15.27
C ASP A 615 10.34 -39.09 15.34
N GLU A 616 9.56 -38.05 15.05
CA GLU A 616 8.10 -38.10 15.15
C GLU A 616 7.43 -37.36 13.99
N LYS A 617 6.18 -37.73 13.70
CA LYS A 617 5.34 -37.14 12.66
C LYS A 617 3.97 -36.80 13.24
N ILE A 618 3.57 -35.54 13.11
CA ILE A 618 2.28 -35.03 13.55
C ILE A 618 1.49 -34.54 12.32
N LEU A 619 0.27 -35.05 12.16
CA LEU A 619 -0.65 -34.62 11.11
C LEU A 619 -1.59 -33.55 11.66
N VAL A 620 -1.64 -32.38 11.02
CA VAL A 620 -2.58 -31.31 11.36
C VAL A 620 -3.63 -31.21 10.26
N ASP A 621 -4.91 -31.27 10.67
CA ASP A 621 -6.08 -31.27 9.79
C ASP A 621 -5.96 -32.30 8.66
N ASP A 622 -5.81 -33.57 9.02
CA ASP A 622 -5.73 -34.70 8.09
C ASP A 622 -4.61 -34.57 7.04
N GLY A 623 -3.49 -33.93 7.43
CA GLY A 623 -2.30 -33.79 6.59
C GLY A 623 -2.32 -32.58 5.65
N VAL A 624 -3.18 -31.58 5.90
CA VAL A 624 -3.04 -30.27 5.24
C VAL A 624 -1.67 -29.67 5.57
N ASN A 625 -1.29 -29.71 6.85
CA ASN A 625 0.07 -29.46 7.30
C ASN A 625 0.62 -30.73 7.97
N THR A 626 1.84 -31.11 7.61
CA THR A 626 2.56 -32.22 8.25
C THR A 626 3.74 -31.64 9.02
N VAL A 627 3.86 -31.98 10.30
CA VAL A 627 4.96 -31.54 11.16
C VAL A 627 5.86 -32.73 11.46
N PHE A 628 7.16 -32.55 11.30
CA PHE A 628 8.18 -33.54 11.64
C PHE A 628 9.02 -33.01 12.79
N VAL A 629 9.23 -33.84 13.81
CA VAL A 629 9.98 -33.48 15.02
C VAL A 629 11.36 -34.11 14.95
N TYR A 630 12.39 -33.31 15.22
CA TYR A 630 13.77 -33.74 15.36
C TYR A 630 14.26 -33.37 16.76
N LYS A 631 14.76 -34.37 17.48
CA LYS A 631 15.36 -34.25 18.81
C LYS A 631 16.84 -34.63 18.71
N ARG A 632 17.68 -33.94 19.47
CA ARG A 632 19.13 -34.19 19.50
C ARG A 632 19.48 -35.53 20.16
#